data_AF-Q2NHC1-F1
#
_entry.id   AF-Q2NHC1-F1
#
_cell.length_a   1.000
_cell.length_b   1.000
_cell.length_c   1.000
_cell.angle_alpha   90.00
_cell.angle_beta   90.00
_cell.angle_gamma   90.00
#
_symmetry.space_group_name_H-M   'P 1'
#
loop_
_entity.id
_entity.type
_entity.pdbx_description
1 polymer ?
#
loop_
_entity_poly.entity_id
_entity_poly.type
_entity_poly.pdbx_seq_one_letter_code
_entity_poly.pdbx_strand_id
1 'polypeptide(L)'
;MILQIIFMLLLIVILLIFIFFLKPLGVYLSFHRNNQALNGEIIITHYFLKLRYVFEKKALDVFVIWKSRNFLLRTINLDSIDENNSNDNNDGDEDKGEDNTDEYEDEFSSNLLENAKEIYPTLKASTSDLYKIVVLIVTLCKFKESNIKLDFGLKNNNLTIKICNILWAITAPLYPFDIHILITPVINKAVVNFDCEVSFDIIIMNILRIIFKIITSINILKLIIKIIKIARR
;
A
#
# COMPACT_ATOMS: atom_id res chain seq x y z
N MET A 1 22.15 35.01 -26.05
CA MET A 1 22.52 34.98 -24.61
C MET A 1 21.34 34.75 -23.69
N ILE A 2 20.32 35.63 -23.61
CA ILE A 2 19.19 35.45 -22.67
C ILE A 2 18.44 34.12 -22.87
N LEU A 3 18.12 33.75 -24.12
CA LEU A 3 17.47 32.48 -24.42
C LEU A 3 18.31 31.26 -24.00
N GLN A 4 19.63 31.32 -24.18
CA GLN A 4 20.57 30.26 -23.77
C GLN A 4 20.65 30.15 -22.24
N ILE A 5 20.62 31.28 -21.53
CA ILE A 5 20.58 31.31 -20.06
C ILE A 5 19.28 30.69 -19.55
N ILE A 6 18.13 31.05 -20.14
CA ILE A 6 16.83 30.46 -19.78
C ILE A 6 16.82 28.95 -20.04
N PHE A 7 17.36 28.50 -21.17
CA PHE A 7 17.43 27.08 -21.51
C PHE A 7 18.36 26.30 -20.56
N MET A 8 19.51 26.87 -20.21
CA MET A 8 20.41 26.29 -19.19
C MET A 8 19.71 26.18 -17.83
N LEU A 9 18.97 27.20 -17.42
CA LEU A 9 18.24 27.19 -16.15
C LEU A 9 17.13 26.14 -16.16
N LEU A 10 16.38 26.01 -17.26
CA LEU A 10 15.39 24.95 -17.45
C LEU A 10 16.02 23.56 -17.33
N LEU A 11 17.17 23.33 -17.96
CA LEU A 11 17.88 22.06 -17.90
C LEU A 11 18.32 21.70 -16.48
N ILE A 12 18.81 22.69 -15.72
CA ILE A 12 19.17 22.51 -14.30
C ILE A 12 17.94 22.11 -13.48
N VAL A 13 16.79 22.77 -13.70
CA VAL A 13 15.55 22.43 -13.01
C VAL A 13 15.11 21.00 -13.33
N ILE A 14 15.16 20.58 -14.60
CA ILE A 14 14.85 19.20 -15.01
C ILE A 14 15.78 18.19 -14.33
N LEU A 15 17.09 18.47 -14.29
CA LEU A 15 18.07 17.61 -13.62
C LEU A 15 17.80 17.50 -12.11
N LEU A 16 17.49 18.61 -11.44
CA LEU A 16 17.14 18.61 -10.02
C LEU A 16 15.90 17.77 -9.73
N ILE A 17 14.87 17.86 -10.58
CA ILE A 17 13.68 17.01 -10.50
C ILE A 17 14.07 15.54 -10.70
N PHE A 18 14.95 15.23 -11.65
CA PHE A 18 15.37 13.85 -11.89
C PHE A 18 16.13 13.25 -10.70
N ILE A 19 16.96 14.06 -10.02
CA ILE A 19 17.67 13.65 -8.81
C ILE A 19 16.68 13.20 -7.73
N PHE A 20 15.53 13.86 -7.57
CA PHE A 20 14.50 13.44 -6.61
C PHE A 20 14.11 11.96 -6.75
N PHE A 21 14.03 11.44 -7.97
CA PHE A 21 13.64 10.06 -8.25
C PHE A 21 14.75 9.02 -8.02
N LEU A 22 16.02 9.44 -7.83
CA LEU A 22 17.16 8.53 -7.67
C LEU A 22 17.20 7.84 -6.30
N LYS A 23 16.80 8.54 -5.24
CA LYS A 23 16.85 7.99 -3.88
C LYS A 23 15.50 7.32 -3.55
N PRO A 24 15.51 6.11 -2.95
CA PRO A 24 14.27 5.51 -2.50
C PRO A 24 13.62 6.35 -1.39
N LEU A 25 12.31 6.19 -1.25
CA LEU A 25 11.53 6.68 -0.14
C LEU A 25 11.54 5.62 0.96
N GLY A 26 12.20 5.90 2.09
CA GLY A 26 12.23 4.99 3.23
C GLY A 26 10.97 5.14 4.06
N VAL A 27 10.30 4.03 4.34
CA VAL A 27 9.12 3.96 5.19
C VAL A 27 9.42 3.03 6.35
N TYR A 28 9.10 3.49 7.56
CA TYR A 28 9.20 2.73 8.79
C TYR A 28 7.87 2.83 9.52
N LEU A 29 7.34 1.68 9.91
CA LEU A 29 6.09 1.52 10.62
C LEU A 29 6.38 0.80 11.93
N SER A 30 5.98 1.39 13.04
CA SER A 30 6.03 0.72 14.34
C SER A 30 4.62 0.77 14.95
N PHE A 31 4.05 -0.39 15.24
CA PHE A 31 2.76 -0.54 15.89
C PHE A 31 2.92 -1.49 17.07
N HIS A 32 2.42 -1.07 18.22
CA HIS A 32 2.43 -1.87 19.44
C HIS A 32 1.00 -1.88 19.99
N ARG A 33 0.44 -3.07 20.12
CA ARG A 33 -0.89 -3.29 20.69
C ARG A 33 -0.74 -4.05 21.99
N ASN A 34 -0.99 -3.35 23.09
CA ASN A 34 -1.14 -3.95 24.41
C ASN A 34 -2.62 -3.88 24.82
N ASN A 35 -3.29 -5.04 24.87
CA ASN A 35 -4.72 -5.19 25.14
C ASN A 35 -5.66 -4.43 24.17
N GLN A 36 -5.94 -3.14 24.43
CA GLN A 36 -6.97 -2.34 23.76
C GLN A 36 -6.46 -1.06 23.07
N ALA A 37 -5.29 -0.55 23.45
CA ALA A 37 -4.72 0.64 22.81
C ALA A 37 -3.76 0.24 21.70
N LEU A 38 -4.00 0.75 20.49
CA LEU A 38 -3.07 0.68 19.37
C LEU A 38 -2.20 1.95 19.42
N ASN A 39 -0.96 1.79 19.85
CA ASN A 39 0.04 2.87 19.81
C ASN A 39 1.04 2.58 18.69
N GLY A 40 1.71 3.63 18.21
CA GLY A 40 2.66 3.46 17.14
C GLY A 40 3.15 4.76 16.54
N GLU A 41 3.99 4.61 15.53
CA GLU A 41 4.49 5.69 14.70
C GLU A 41 4.70 5.26 13.24
N ILE A 42 4.53 6.23 12.36
CA ILE A 42 4.86 6.13 10.94
C ILE A 42 5.97 7.12 10.67
N ILE A 43 7.09 6.64 10.15
CA ILE A 43 8.22 7.47 9.76
C ILE A 43 8.42 7.34 8.25
N ILE A 44 8.41 8.47 7.56
CA ILE A 44 8.71 8.57 6.13
C ILE A 44 9.98 9.40 5.98
N THR A 45 11.00 8.87 5.31
CA THR A 45 12.28 9.55 5.12
C THR A 45 12.63 9.62 3.65
N HIS A 46 12.92 10.82 3.16
CA HIS A 46 13.36 11.05 1.78
C HIS A 46 14.42 12.15 1.73
N TYR A 47 15.58 11.84 1.15
CA TYR A 47 16.74 12.75 1.14
C TYR A 47 17.11 13.28 2.53
N PHE A 48 16.82 14.56 2.77
CA PHE A 48 17.07 15.31 4.00
C PHE A 48 15.78 15.57 4.78
N LEU A 49 14.62 15.14 4.28
CA LEU A 49 13.34 15.29 4.94
C LEU A 49 12.97 14.00 5.68
N LYS A 50 12.52 14.14 6.93
CA LYS A 50 11.93 13.06 7.71
C LYS A 50 10.60 13.53 8.29
N LEU A 51 9.54 12.79 8.02
CA LEU A 51 8.22 12.98 8.59
C LEU A 51 8.00 11.86 9.60
N ARG A 52 7.52 12.19 10.80
CA ARG A 52 7.17 11.22 11.84
C ARG A 52 5.77 11.54 12.34
N TYR A 53 4.84 10.63 12.13
CA TYR A 53 3.52 10.68 12.73
C TYR A 53 3.49 9.78 13.96
N VAL A 54 3.04 10.31 15.10
CA VAL A 54 2.93 9.56 16.36
C VAL A 54 1.44 9.45 16.71
N PHE A 55 0.91 8.23 16.72
CA PHE A 55 -0.52 7.98 16.92
C PHE A 55 -1.02 8.46 18.29
N GLU A 56 -0.25 8.19 19.35
CA GLU A 56 -0.61 8.57 20.72
C GLU A 56 -0.74 10.08 20.92
N LYS A 57 0.08 10.85 20.21
CA LYS A 57 0.09 12.32 20.30
C LYS A 57 -0.75 12.99 19.21
N LYS A 58 -1.28 12.20 18.26
CA LYS A 58 -1.91 12.66 17.01
C LYS A 58 -1.16 13.83 16.37
N ALA A 59 0.15 13.71 16.32
CA ALA A 59 1.05 14.78 15.91
C ALA A 59 1.92 14.32 14.76
N LEU A 60 2.06 15.20 13.76
CA LEU A 60 2.99 15.06 12.66
C LEU A 60 4.21 15.97 12.89
N ASP A 61 5.34 15.35 13.17
CA ASP A 61 6.62 16.03 13.29
C ASP A 61 7.37 16.04 11.95
N VAL A 62 7.84 17.22 11.56
CA VAL A 62 8.65 17.44 10.36
C VAL A 62 10.08 17.73 10.78
N PHE A 63 11.03 16.93 10.28
CA PHE A 63 12.45 17.05 10.57
C PHE A 63 13.27 17.26 9.30
N VAL A 64 14.37 18.00 9.45
CA VAL A 64 15.48 18.04 8.49
C VAL A 64 16.65 17.24 9.03
N ILE A 65 17.14 16.30 8.22
CA ILE A 65 18.33 15.50 8.49
C ILE A 65 19.55 16.24 7.95
N TRP A 66 20.47 16.60 8.84
CA TRP A 66 21.75 17.20 8.46
C TRP A 66 22.89 16.53 9.24
N LYS A 67 23.92 16.01 8.53
CA LYS A 67 25.08 15.31 9.12
C LYS A 67 24.70 14.32 10.24
N SER A 68 23.71 13.47 9.97
CA SER A 68 23.21 12.45 10.92
C SER A 68 22.45 12.99 12.15
N ARG A 69 22.08 14.27 12.18
CA ARG A 69 21.22 14.85 13.22
C ARG A 69 19.85 15.20 12.65
N ASN A 70 18.81 14.97 13.43
CA ASN A 70 17.44 15.35 13.09
C ASN A 70 17.11 16.70 13.75
N PHE A 71 16.85 17.72 12.94
CA PHE A 71 16.40 19.03 13.40
C PHE A 71 14.88 19.11 13.23
N LEU A 72 14.15 19.22 14.33
CA LEU A 72 12.70 19.42 14.29
C LEU A 72 12.41 20.81 13.72
N LEU A 73 11.73 20.87 12.57
CA LEU A 73 11.27 22.11 11.97
C LEU A 73 9.94 22.54 12.55
N ARG A 74 8.99 21.60 12.64
CA ARG A 74 7.61 21.89 13.02
C ARG A 74 6.92 20.62 13.51
N THR A 75 6.06 20.79 14.50
CA THR A 75 5.06 19.81 14.91
C THR A 75 3.68 20.32 14.50
N ILE A 76 2.89 19.48 13.87
CA ILE A 76 1.51 19.75 13.46
C ILE A 76 0.62 18.83 14.30
N ASN A 77 -0.16 19.40 15.21
CA ASN A 77 -1.15 18.63 15.99
C ASN A 77 -2.43 18.50 15.17
N LEU A 78 -2.98 17.29 15.07
CA LEU A 78 -4.18 17.01 14.26
C LEU A 78 -5.50 17.15 15.06
N ASP A 79 -5.46 17.45 16.37
CA ASP A 79 -6.64 17.57 17.24
C ASP A 79 -7.51 18.83 16.97
N SER A 80 -7.30 19.59 15.89
CA SER A 80 -8.06 20.81 15.59
C SER A 80 -8.60 20.91 14.16
N ILE A 81 -8.81 19.80 13.46
CA ILE A 81 -9.49 19.77 12.16
C ILE A 81 -10.73 18.90 12.28
N ASP A 82 -11.71 19.32 13.07
CA ASP A 82 -13.09 18.84 13.00
C ASP A 82 -14.02 19.88 13.61
N GLU A 83 -14.54 20.77 12.77
CA GLU A 83 -15.82 21.47 12.96
C GLU A 83 -16.20 22.16 11.64
N ASN A 84 -16.70 21.38 10.68
CA ASN A 84 -17.75 21.75 9.72
C ASN A 84 -17.89 20.70 8.63
N ASN A 85 -18.70 19.67 8.91
CA ASN A 85 -19.66 19.13 7.95
C ASN A 85 -20.59 18.16 8.69
N SER A 86 -21.38 18.73 9.60
CA SER A 86 -22.69 18.17 9.92
C SER A 86 -23.66 18.67 8.84
N ASN A 87 -24.18 17.75 8.02
CA ASN A 87 -25.53 17.91 7.52
C ASN A 87 -26.20 16.55 7.40
N ASP A 88 -27.30 16.47 8.14
CA ASP A 88 -28.34 15.46 8.14
C ASP A 88 -28.83 15.07 6.74
N ASN A 89 -29.27 13.82 6.61
CA ASN A 89 -30.69 13.53 6.44
C ASN A 89 -30.99 12.02 6.57
N ASN A 90 -31.79 11.71 7.60
CA ASN A 90 -32.92 10.76 7.68
C ASN A 90 -33.61 10.46 6.32
N ASP A 91 -34.38 9.40 6.07
CA ASP A 91 -35.02 8.28 6.81
C ASP A 91 -35.48 7.28 5.73
N GLY A 92 -35.80 6.03 6.10
CA GLY A 92 -36.76 5.22 5.33
C GLY A 92 -36.52 3.71 5.33
N ASP A 93 -37.24 3.00 6.20
CA ASP A 93 -37.50 1.55 6.15
C ASP A 93 -38.04 1.11 4.78
N GLU A 94 -37.69 -0.11 4.33
CA GLU A 94 -38.68 -1.12 3.95
C GLU A 94 -38.02 -2.51 3.85
N ASP A 95 -38.48 -3.41 4.72
CA ASP A 95 -38.26 -4.84 4.71
C ASP A 95 -39.20 -5.51 3.69
N LYS A 96 -38.65 -6.20 2.68
CA LYS A 96 -39.34 -7.27 1.94
C LYS A 96 -38.33 -8.28 1.41
N GLY A 97 -38.36 -9.48 1.97
CA GLY A 97 -37.84 -10.66 1.30
C GLY A 97 -38.74 -11.06 0.12
N GLU A 98 -38.13 -11.47 -0.98
CA GLU A 98 -38.64 -12.58 -1.78
C GLU A 98 -37.51 -13.20 -2.61
N ASP A 99 -37.51 -14.52 -2.54
CA ASP A 99 -36.63 -15.52 -3.12
C ASP A 99 -36.80 -15.55 -4.65
N ASN A 100 -35.71 -15.54 -5.42
CA ASN A 100 -35.65 -15.90 -6.86
C ASN A 100 -34.18 -16.01 -7.34
N THR A 101 -33.43 -16.97 -6.80
CA THR A 101 -32.32 -17.61 -7.51
C THR A 101 -32.93 -18.64 -8.46
N ASP A 102 -32.88 -18.48 -9.78
CA ASP A 102 -31.98 -19.32 -10.61
C ASP A 102 -31.93 -18.91 -12.11
N GLU A 103 -32.25 -17.66 -12.49
CA GLU A 103 -32.20 -17.23 -13.92
C GLU A 103 -31.16 -16.13 -14.27
N TYR A 104 -30.39 -15.63 -13.30
CA TYR A 104 -29.44 -14.52 -13.52
C TYR A 104 -27.98 -14.93 -13.75
N GLU A 105 -27.59 -16.19 -13.49
CA GLU A 105 -26.18 -16.61 -13.61
C GLU A 105 -25.73 -16.84 -15.07
N ASP A 106 -26.64 -17.26 -15.96
CA ASP A 106 -26.30 -17.58 -17.35
C ASP A 106 -26.12 -16.34 -18.24
N GLU A 107 -26.86 -15.25 -17.99
CA GLU A 107 -26.71 -13.98 -18.73
C GLU A 107 -25.48 -13.17 -18.27
N PHE A 108 -25.11 -13.27 -16.98
CA PHE A 108 -23.90 -12.64 -16.46
C PHE A 108 -22.62 -13.37 -16.91
N SER A 109 -22.63 -14.70 -16.88
CA SER A 109 -21.49 -15.52 -17.29
C SER A 109 -21.23 -15.48 -18.80
N SER A 110 -22.28 -15.42 -19.63
CA SER A 110 -22.16 -15.26 -21.08
C SER A 110 -21.58 -13.89 -21.47
N ASN A 111 -22.04 -12.80 -20.84
CA ASN A 111 -21.47 -11.46 -21.00
C ASN A 111 -19.99 -11.39 -20.58
N LEU A 112 -19.61 -12.05 -19.47
CA LEU A 112 -18.21 -12.13 -19.04
C LEU A 112 -17.33 -12.90 -20.03
N LEU A 113 -17.83 -14.02 -20.55
CA LEU A 113 -17.11 -14.86 -21.50
C LEU A 113 -16.89 -14.13 -22.83
N GLU A 114 -17.89 -13.39 -23.31
CA GLU A 114 -17.83 -12.63 -24.55
C GLU A 114 -16.88 -11.43 -24.42
N ASN A 115 -16.96 -10.69 -23.30
CA ASN A 115 -16.00 -9.65 -22.95
C ASN A 115 -14.57 -10.19 -22.84
N ALA A 116 -14.39 -11.37 -22.24
CA ALA A 116 -13.08 -12.01 -22.13
C ALA A 116 -12.52 -12.42 -23.51
N LYS A 117 -13.36 -12.96 -24.41
CA LYS A 117 -12.97 -13.27 -25.80
C LYS A 117 -12.54 -12.02 -26.57
N GLU A 118 -13.20 -10.87 -26.36
CA GLU A 118 -12.86 -9.61 -27.01
C GLU A 118 -11.52 -9.00 -26.49
N ILE A 119 -11.22 -9.19 -25.20
CA ILE A 119 -10.00 -8.70 -24.56
C ILE A 119 -8.80 -9.60 -24.85
N TYR A 120 -8.98 -10.92 -24.87
CA TYR A 120 -7.92 -11.93 -24.98
C TYR A 120 -6.85 -11.68 -26.05
N PRO A 121 -7.17 -11.36 -27.32
CA PRO A 121 -6.13 -11.12 -28.34
C PRO A 121 -5.26 -9.90 -27.99
N THR A 122 -5.85 -8.86 -27.42
CA THR A 122 -5.14 -7.66 -26.94
C THR A 122 -4.32 -7.94 -25.69
N LEU A 123 -4.79 -8.83 -24.81
CA LEU A 123 -4.04 -9.29 -23.63
C LEU A 123 -2.82 -10.11 -24.03
N LYS A 124 -2.98 -11.03 -24.99
CA LYS A 124 -1.90 -11.86 -25.55
C LYS A 124 -0.83 -11.01 -26.24
N ALA A 125 -1.24 -9.97 -26.97
CA ALA A 125 -0.30 -9.03 -27.58
C ALA A 125 0.47 -8.17 -26.56
N SER A 126 -0.07 -8.01 -25.35
CA SER A 126 0.51 -7.16 -24.29
C SER A 126 1.29 -7.95 -23.24
N THR A 127 1.33 -9.29 -23.30
CA THR A 127 1.81 -10.15 -22.20
C THR A 127 3.26 -9.89 -21.81
N SER A 128 4.15 -9.67 -22.79
CA SER A 128 5.56 -9.37 -22.53
C SER A 128 5.74 -8.05 -21.78
N ASP A 129 4.99 -7.01 -22.15
CA ASP A 129 5.10 -5.71 -21.48
C ASP A 129 4.43 -5.72 -20.12
N LEU A 130 3.29 -6.42 -19.98
CA LEU A 130 2.62 -6.67 -18.70
C LEU A 130 3.54 -7.41 -17.73
N TYR A 131 4.23 -8.47 -18.18
CA TYR A 131 5.19 -9.19 -17.35
C TYR A 131 6.28 -8.25 -16.81
N LYS A 132 6.83 -7.40 -17.68
CA LYS A 132 7.85 -6.42 -17.24
C LYS A 132 7.29 -5.38 -16.27
N ILE A 133 6.02 -4.98 -16.40
CA ILE A 133 5.34 -4.11 -15.42
C ILE A 133 5.19 -4.84 -14.09
N VAL A 134 4.74 -6.10 -14.10
CA VAL A 134 4.62 -6.93 -12.89
C VAL A 134 5.97 -7.04 -12.18
N VAL A 135 7.05 -7.30 -12.91
CA VAL A 135 8.42 -7.32 -12.34
C VAL A 135 8.78 -5.98 -11.71
N LEU A 136 8.46 -4.86 -12.35
CA LEU A 136 8.70 -3.52 -11.78
C LEU A 136 7.86 -3.24 -10.53
N ILE A 137 6.62 -3.77 -10.46
CA ILE A 137 5.75 -3.68 -9.28
C ILE A 137 6.32 -4.50 -8.13
N VAL A 138 6.73 -5.75 -8.40
CA VAL A 138 7.32 -6.63 -7.38
C VAL A 138 8.63 -6.04 -6.84
N THR A 139 9.38 -5.34 -7.67
CA THR A 139 10.63 -4.65 -7.27
C THR A 139 10.41 -3.20 -6.81
N LEU A 140 9.17 -2.76 -6.65
CA LEU A 140 8.85 -1.39 -6.23
C LEU A 140 9.12 -1.17 -4.75
N CYS A 141 8.84 -2.19 -3.93
CA CYS A 141 9.10 -2.20 -2.50
C CYS A 141 10.23 -3.17 -2.19
N LYS A 142 11.28 -2.67 -1.53
CA LYS A 142 12.33 -3.51 -0.95
C LYS A 142 12.18 -3.47 0.57
N PHE A 143 11.73 -4.58 1.15
CA PHE A 143 11.70 -4.72 2.59
C PHE A 143 13.13 -4.74 3.15
N LYS A 144 13.26 -4.19 4.34
CA LYS A 144 14.41 -4.38 5.23
C LYS A 144 13.94 -5.32 6.34
N GLU A 145 14.88 -5.72 7.20
CA GLU A 145 14.59 -6.52 8.38
C GLU A 145 13.39 -5.94 9.15
N SER A 146 12.28 -6.65 9.04
CA SER A 146 10.98 -6.29 9.57
C SER A 146 10.55 -7.39 10.54
N ASN A 147 10.16 -7.00 11.74
CA ASN A 147 9.84 -7.93 12.82
C ASN A 147 8.40 -7.75 13.24
N ILE A 148 7.63 -8.83 13.17
CA ILE A 148 6.25 -8.89 13.61
C ILE A 148 6.16 -9.95 14.69
N LYS A 149 5.72 -9.57 15.89
CA LYS A 149 5.46 -10.46 17.01
C LYS A 149 3.96 -10.51 17.26
N LEU A 150 3.41 -11.72 17.29
CA LEU A 150 2.01 -11.97 17.57
C LEU A 150 1.92 -12.95 18.73
N ASP A 151 1.47 -12.48 19.89
CA ASP A 151 1.11 -13.36 20.99
C ASP A 151 -0.39 -13.64 20.92
N PHE A 152 -0.73 -14.88 20.59
CA PHE A 152 -2.11 -15.31 20.38
C PHE A 152 -2.51 -16.37 21.39
N GLY A 153 -3.58 -16.12 22.14
CA GLY A 153 -4.14 -17.05 23.11
C GLY A 153 -5.65 -17.10 23.05
N LEU A 154 -6.21 -18.28 23.28
CA LEU A 154 -7.64 -18.50 23.47
C LEU A 154 -7.86 -19.28 24.76
N LYS A 155 -9.12 -19.33 25.23
CA LYS A 155 -9.50 -20.17 26.36
C LYS A 155 -9.32 -21.68 26.07
N ASN A 156 -9.35 -22.08 24.80
CA ASN A 156 -9.13 -23.46 24.37
C ASN A 156 -7.72 -23.64 23.80
N ASN A 157 -6.85 -24.30 24.55
CA ASN A 157 -5.44 -24.51 24.21
C ASN A 157 -5.24 -25.27 22.90
N ASN A 158 -6.08 -26.26 22.62
CA ASN A 158 -5.99 -27.05 21.38
C ASN A 158 -6.31 -26.18 20.17
N LEU A 159 -7.30 -25.29 20.29
CA LEU A 159 -7.63 -24.34 19.23
C LEU A 159 -6.52 -23.31 19.02
N THR A 160 -5.94 -22.79 20.11
CA THR A 160 -4.80 -21.85 20.07
C THR A 160 -3.63 -22.42 19.28
N ILE A 161 -3.19 -23.64 19.60
CA ILE A 161 -2.04 -24.28 18.93
C ILE A 161 -2.34 -24.48 17.43
N LYS A 162 -3.54 -24.94 17.08
CA LYS A 162 -3.93 -25.14 15.67
C LYS A 162 -3.89 -23.84 14.88
N ILE A 163 -4.46 -22.76 15.42
CA ILE A 163 -4.48 -21.46 14.74
C ILE A 163 -3.06 -20.88 14.63
N CYS A 164 -2.24 -20.95 15.68
CA CYS A 164 -0.85 -20.52 15.64
C CYS A 164 -0.05 -21.26 14.57
N ASN A 165 -0.23 -22.58 14.44
CA ASN A 165 0.45 -23.38 13.41
C ASN A 165 0.02 -22.99 11.99
N ILE A 166 -1.28 -22.72 11.77
CA ILE A 166 -1.79 -22.25 10.48
C ILE A 166 -1.21 -20.88 10.15
N LEU A 167 -1.23 -19.95 11.11
CA LEU A 167 -0.66 -18.60 10.93
C LEU A 167 0.83 -18.68 10.62
N TRP A 168 1.58 -19.58 11.29
CA TRP A 168 3.00 -19.79 11.01
C TRP A 168 3.22 -20.32 9.59
N ALA A 169 2.44 -21.31 9.15
CA ALA A 169 2.55 -21.85 7.81
C ALA A 169 2.24 -20.81 6.71
N ILE A 170 1.26 -19.92 6.93
CA ILE A 170 0.91 -18.85 5.99
C ILE A 170 1.99 -17.76 5.95
N THR A 171 2.68 -17.53 7.06
CA THR A 171 3.66 -16.43 7.20
C THR A 171 5.09 -16.84 6.88
N ALA A 172 5.44 -18.12 6.97
CA ALA A 172 6.79 -18.61 6.65
C ALA A 172 7.32 -18.22 5.25
N PRO A 173 6.50 -18.19 4.17
CA PRO A 173 6.94 -17.72 2.86
C PRO A 173 7.36 -16.25 2.80
N LEU A 174 7.09 -15.45 3.84
CA LEU A 174 7.48 -14.04 3.92
C LEU A 174 8.92 -13.85 4.45
N TYR A 175 9.50 -14.87 5.10
CA TYR A 175 10.83 -14.77 5.70
C TYR A 175 11.95 -14.48 4.68
N PRO A 176 11.94 -15.06 3.45
CA PRO A 176 12.92 -14.72 2.41
C PRO A 176 12.84 -13.26 1.92
N PHE A 177 11.77 -12.53 2.27
CA PHE A 177 11.58 -11.12 1.98
C PHE A 177 11.97 -10.21 3.16
N ASP A 178 12.77 -10.71 4.11
CA ASP A 178 13.20 -10.00 5.32
C ASP A 178 12.04 -9.60 6.27
N ILE A 179 10.90 -10.29 6.16
CA ILE A 179 9.74 -10.12 7.06
C ILE A 179 9.70 -11.32 8.01
N HIS A 180 10.19 -11.13 9.22
CA HIS A 180 10.21 -12.15 10.26
C HIS A 180 8.98 -12.04 11.15
N ILE A 181 8.18 -13.11 11.17
CA ILE A 181 6.93 -13.16 11.95
C ILE A 181 7.08 -14.22 13.04
N LEU A 182 7.18 -13.77 14.29
CA LEU A 182 7.21 -14.61 15.49
C LEU A 182 5.78 -14.75 16.03
N ILE A 183 5.28 -15.99 16.10
CA ILE A 183 3.94 -16.27 16.62
C ILE A 183 4.10 -17.09 17.91
N THR A 184 3.68 -16.53 19.03
CA THR A 184 3.77 -17.19 20.34
C THR A 184 2.37 -17.62 20.79
N PRO A 185 2.11 -18.92 21.01
CA PRO A 185 0.86 -19.37 21.59
C PRO A 185 0.81 -19.06 23.09
N VAL A 186 -0.26 -18.41 23.54
CA VAL A 186 -0.52 -18.13 24.97
C VAL A 186 -1.62 -19.07 25.47
N ILE A 187 -1.28 -19.89 26.46
CA ILE A 187 -2.12 -20.98 26.96
C ILE A 187 -3.07 -20.45 28.06
N ASN A 188 -4.31 -20.98 28.11
CA ASN A 188 -5.34 -20.70 29.11
C ASN A 188 -5.78 -19.23 29.24
N LYS A 189 -5.48 -18.37 28.25
CA LYS A 189 -5.83 -16.95 28.30
C LYS A 189 -6.26 -16.46 26.92
N ALA A 190 -7.37 -15.72 26.85
CA ALA A 190 -7.77 -15.02 25.62
C ALA A 190 -6.97 -13.72 25.49
N VAL A 191 -5.98 -13.70 24.59
CA VAL A 191 -5.07 -12.56 24.36
C VAL A 191 -4.73 -12.46 22.89
N VAL A 192 -4.67 -11.23 22.39
CA VAL A 192 -4.08 -10.91 21.08
C VAL A 192 -3.21 -9.68 21.28
N ASN A 193 -1.91 -9.90 21.48
CA ASN A 193 -0.92 -8.81 21.50
C ASN A 193 -0.15 -8.82 20.18
N PHE A 194 0.11 -7.63 19.65
CA PHE A 194 0.71 -7.47 18.34
C PHE A 194 1.72 -6.34 18.38
N ASP A 195 2.98 -6.68 18.15
CA ASP A 195 4.06 -5.72 17.99
C ASP A 195 4.64 -5.88 16.59
N CYS A 196 4.74 -4.77 15.86
CA CYS A 196 5.07 -4.78 14.44
C CYS A 196 6.03 -3.65 14.16
N GLU A 197 7.21 -4.00 13.66
CA GLU A 197 8.23 -3.08 13.17
C GLU A 197 8.49 -3.45 11.71
N VAL A 198 7.95 -2.67 10.79
CA VAL A 198 8.06 -2.94 9.35
C VAL A 198 8.81 -1.79 8.69
N SER A 199 9.90 -2.14 8.01
CA SER A 199 10.79 -1.21 7.33
C SER A 199 10.87 -1.57 5.87
N PHE A 200 10.63 -0.62 4.97
CA PHE A 200 10.79 -0.85 3.54
C PHE A 200 11.16 0.43 2.79
N ASP A 201 11.81 0.23 1.66
CA ASP A 201 12.17 1.30 0.72
C ASP A 201 11.28 1.20 -0.53
N ILE A 202 10.62 2.30 -0.87
CA ILE A 202 9.90 2.45 -2.14
C ILE A 202 10.87 3.03 -3.18
N ILE A 203 11.14 2.28 -4.25
CA ILE A 203 12.01 2.70 -5.34
C ILE A 203 11.20 3.58 -6.30
N ILE A 204 11.24 4.90 -6.08
CA ILE A 204 10.48 5.88 -6.87
C ILE A 204 10.82 5.82 -8.37
N MET A 205 12.08 5.49 -8.71
CA MET A 205 12.50 5.27 -10.09
C MET A 205 11.70 4.16 -10.81
N ASN A 206 11.30 3.10 -10.09
CA ASN A 206 10.49 2.03 -10.68
C ASN A 206 9.06 2.50 -10.96
N ILE A 207 8.50 3.40 -10.15
CA ILE A 207 7.21 4.05 -10.41
C ILE A 207 7.30 4.83 -11.73
N LEU A 208 8.35 5.65 -11.90
CA LEU A 208 8.54 6.41 -13.13
C LEU A 208 8.70 5.50 -14.35
N ARG A 209 9.44 4.40 -14.23
CA ARG A 209 9.59 3.38 -15.29
C ARG A 209 8.27 2.72 -15.66
N ILE A 210 7.41 2.43 -14.69
CA ILE A 210 6.07 1.88 -14.94
C ILE A 210 5.24 2.89 -15.74
N ILE A 211 5.17 4.14 -15.27
CA ILE A 211 4.43 5.22 -15.95
C ILE A 211 4.92 5.38 -17.39
N PHE A 212 6.23 5.50 -17.58
CA PHE A 212 6.84 5.65 -18.91
C PHE A 212 6.49 4.46 -19.82
N LYS A 213 6.48 3.24 -19.28
CA LYS A 213 6.16 2.02 -20.04
C LYS A 213 4.70 1.92 -20.44
N ILE A 214 3.79 2.36 -19.56
CA ILE A 214 2.35 2.43 -19.86
C ILE A 214 2.11 3.43 -21.01
N ILE A 215 2.76 4.59 -20.97
CA ILE A 215 2.60 5.64 -21.99
C ILE A 215 3.23 5.23 -23.33
N THR A 216 4.39 4.55 -23.32
CA THR A 216 5.11 4.19 -24.55
C THR A 216 4.62 2.90 -25.22
N SER A 217 4.03 1.96 -24.48
CA SER A 217 3.50 0.73 -25.07
C SER A 217 2.09 0.93 -25.62
N ILE A 218 1.99 1.02 -26.94
CA ILE A 218 0.71 1.14 -27.68
C ILE A 218 -0.23 -0.02 -27.33
N ASN A 219 0.30 -1.22 -27.12
CA ASN A 219 -0.51 -2.41 -26.83
C ASN A 219 -1.16 -2.32 -25.45
N ILE A 220 -0.42 -1.87 -24.43
CA ILE A 220 -0.95 -1.63 -23.09
C ILE A 220 -2.00 -0.52 -23.12
N LEU A 221 -1.74 0.58 -23.82
CA LEU A 221 -2.69 1.68 -23.92
C LEU A 221 -4.01 1.22 -24.57
N LYS A 222 -3.93 0.44 -25.67
CA LYS A 222 -5.10 -0.17 -26.32
C LYS A 222 -5.85 -1.12 -25.38
N LEU A 223 -5.13 -1.92 -24.58
CA LEU A 223 -5.72 -2.82 -23.59
C LEU A 223 -6.49 -2.02 -22.52
N ILE A 224 -5.88 -0.96 -21.96
CA ILE A 224 -6.50 -0.09 -20.95
C ILE A 224 -7.77 0.55 -21.51
N ILE A 225 -7.73 1.10 -22.73
CA ILE A 225 -8.89 1.72 -23.38
C ILE A 225 -10.02 0.71 -23.56
N LYS A 226 -9.71 -0.52 -24.01
CA LYS A 226 -10.71 -1.58 -24.15
C LYS A 226 -11.34 -1.97 -22.81
N ILE A 227 -10.53 -2.14 -21.77
CA ILE A 227 -11.02 -2.47 -20.42
C ILE A 227 -11.94 -1.35 -19.90
N ILE A 228 -11.56 -0.08 -20.04
CA ILE A 228 -12.38 1.05 -19.62
C ILE A 228 -13.69 1.10 -20.40
N LYS A 229 -13.67 0.80 -21.71
CA LYS A 229 -14.87 0.79 -22.55
C LYS A 229 -15.85 -0.31 -22.13
N ILE A 230 -15.35 -1.48 -21.74
CA ILE A 230 -16.16 -2.59 -21.25
C ILE A 230 -16.69 -2.29 -19.85
N ALA A 231 -15.88 -1.72 -18.96
CA ALA A 231 -16.30 -1.37 -17.60
C ALA A 231 -17.31 -0.21 -17.52
N ARG A 232 -17.49 0.56 -18.61
CA ARG A 232 -18.49 1.63 -18.73
C ARG A 232 -19.75 1.20 -19.49
N ARG A 233 -19.78 -0.02 -20.03
CA ARG A 233 -21.01 -0.65 -20.53
C ARG A 233 -21.77 -1.26 -19.37
#